data_AF-A0A6B1YRG7-F1
#
_entry.id   AF-A0A6B1YRG7-F1
#
_cell.length_a   1.000
_cell.length_b   1.000
_cell.length_c   1.000
_cell.angle_alpha   90.00
_cell.angle_beta   90.00
_cell.angle_gamma   90.00
#
_symmetry.space_group_name_H-M   'P 1'
#
loop_
_entity.id
_entity.type
_entity.pdbx_description
1 polymer ?
#
loop_
_entity_poly.entity_id
_entity_poly.type
_entity_poly.pdbx_seq_one_letter_code
_entity_poly.pdbx_strand_id
1 'polypeptide(L)'
;MVADSFRGKPAVLQNTSALSVLLTHLAESGWLPHEVLQGSEWLYAPDVTKVQEKIICCDPPVIRLLKNGSNTALIHLKWGESPSRMVVDYTKSWGFEPVIQQALARMNEAGVSQ
;
A
#
# COMPACT_ATOMS: atom_id res chain seq x y z
N MET A 1 12.38 32.79 0.60
CA MET A 1 12.74 31.56 1.33
C MET A 1 11.94 30.42 0.73
N VAL A 2 12.54 29.61 -0.14
CA VAL A 2 11.89 28.40 -0.70
C VAL A 2 12.86 27.26 -0.46
N ALA A 3 12.76 26.64 0.72
CA ALA A 3 13.62 25.54 1.11
C ALA A 3 12.80 24.56 1.95
N ASP A 4 11.78 23.94 1.35
CA ASP A 4 11.08 22.81 2.00
C ASP A 4 10.54 21.72 1.05
N SER A 5 10.88 21.77 -0.25
CA SER A 5 10.30 20.83 -1.24
C SER A 5 11.12 19.56 -1.50
N PHE A 6 12.20 19.31 -0.75
CA PHE A 6 13.14 18.20 -1.04
C PHE A 6 13.26 17.12 0.05
N ARG A 7 12.72 17.31 1.27
CA ARG A 7 12.86 16.31 2.35
C ARG A 7 11.95 15.08 2.20
N GLY A 8 10.87 15.15 1.42
CA GLY A 8 9.90 14.05 1.28
C GLY A 8 10.13 13.07 0.12
N LYS A 9 10.87 13.46 -0.92
CA LYS A 9 11.06 12.63 -2.13
C LYS A 9 11.73 11.28 -1.87
N PRO A 10 12.79 11.17 -1.05
CA PRO A 10 13.43 9.88 -0.79
C PRO A 10 12.50 8.91 -0.05
N ALA A 11 11.78 9.41 0.95
CA ALA A 11 10.85 8.60 1.74
C ALA A 11 9.66 8.13 0.89
N VAL A 12 9.08 9.00 0.05
CA VAL A 12 8.02 8.62 -0.89
C VAL A 12 8.50 7.54 -1.86
N LEU A 13 9.70 7.68 -2.44
CA LEU A 13 10.26 6.66 -3.34
C LEU A 13 10.49 5.32 -2.61
N GLN A 14 11.01 5.35 -1.38
CA GLN A 14 11.17 4.15 -0.55
C GLN A 14 9.82 3.49 -0.23
N ASN A 15 8.80 4.29 0.09
CA ASN A 15 7.45 3.77 0.31
C ASN A 15 6.87 3.18 -0.97
N THR A 16 7.13 3.77 -2.15
CA THR A 16 6.66 3.23 -3.44
C THR A 16 7.25 1.84 -3.73
N SER A 17 8.54 1.64 -3.44
CA SER A 17 9.18 0.31 -3.53
C SER A 17 8.62 -0.67 -2.50
N ALA A 18 8.45 -0.23 -1.26
CA ALA A 18 7.86 -1.05 -0.20
C ALA A 18 6.43 -1.48 -0.53
N LEU A 19 5.65 -0.58 -1.13
CA LEU A 19 4.29 -0.87 -1.58
C LEU A 19 4.26 -1.95 -2.66
N SER A 20 5.20 -1.94 -3.63
CA SER A 20 5.29 -3.02 -4.61
C SER A 20 5.49 -4.38 -3.96
N VAL A 21 6.40 -4.46 -2.97
CA VAL A 21 6.69 -5.71 -2.26
C VAL A 21 5.45 -6.16 -1.48
N LEU A 22 4.79 -5.25 -0.77
CA LEU A 22 3.54 -5.54 -0.06
C LEU A 22 2.49 -6.11 -1.01
N LEU A 23 2.19 -5.41 -2.11
CA LEU A 23 1.13 -5.82 -3.04
C LEU A 23 1.47 -7.15 -3.74
N THR A 24 2.75 -7.43 -3.98
CA THR A 24 3.20 -8.72 -4.51
C THR A 24 2.87 -9.85 -3.55
N HIS A 25 3.22 -9.71 -2.27
CA HIS A 25 2.90 -10.72 -1.26
C HIS A 25 1.39 -10.92 -1.04
N LEU A 26 0.60 -9.85 -1.12
CA LEU A 26 -0.85 -9.95 -1.04
C LEU A 26 -1.42 -10.69 -2.27
N ALA A 27 -0.89 -10.42 -3.46
CA ALA A 27 -1.29 -11.07 -4.70
C ALA A 27 -0.99 -12.58 -4.69
N GLU A 28 0.14 -13.01 -4.11
CA GLU A 28 0.48 -14.43 -3.89
C GLU A 28 -0.61 -15.16 -3.07
N SER A 29 -1.30 -14.43 -2.19
CA SER A 29 -2.40 -14.93 -1.36
C SER A 29 -3.79 -14.75 -2.01
N GLY A 30 -3.84 -14.29 -3.26
CA GLY A 30 -5.05 -14.05 -4.04
C GLY A 30 -5.75 -12.72 -3.75
N TRP A 31 -5.15 -11.82 -2.98
CA TRP A 31 -5.66 -10.47 -2.74
C TRP A 31 -5.06 -9.52 -3.78
N LEU A 32 -5.86 -9.16 -4.77
CA LEU A 32 -5.41 -8.34 -5.89
C LEU A 32 -5.88 -6.90 -5.73
N PRO A 33 -5.07 -5.90 -6.09
CA PRO A 33 -5.52 -4.52 -6.18
C PRO A 33 -6.72 -4.38 -7.12
N HIS A 34 -7.63 -3.48 -6.79
CA HIS A 34 -8.78 -3.17 -7.64
C HIS A 34 -8.92 -1.68 -7.86
N GLU A 35 -8.87 -0.87 -6.80
CA GLU A 35 -9.08 0.57 -6.88
C GLU A 35 -8.22 1.32 -5.85
N VAL A 36 -8.03 2.61 -6.07
CA VAL A 36 -7.48 3.55 -5.09
C VAL A 36 -8.49 4.66 -4.82
N LEU A 37 -8.55 5.16 -3.58
CA LEU A 37 -9.40 6.28 -3.22
C LEU A 37 -8.66 7.59 -3.53
N GLN A 38 -9.22 8.45 -4.38
CA GLN A 38 -8.73 9.82 -4.61
C GLN A 38 -9.83 10.80 -4.22
N GLY A 39 -9.64 11.52 -3.10
CA GLY A 39 -10.70 12.36 -2.54
C GLY A 39 -11.91 11.52 -2.15
N SER A 40 -13.01 11.66 -2.90
CA SER A 40 -14.25 10.90 -2.70
C SER A 40 -14.50 9.82 -3.77
N GLU A 41 -13.60 9.65 -4.74
CA GLU A 41 -13.80 8.75 -5.88
C GLU A 41 -12.88 7.53 -5.83
N TRP A 42 -13.42 6.38 -6.26
CA TRP A 42 -12.64 5.16 -6.45
C TRP A 42 -12.16 5.09 -7.89
N LEU A 43 -10.84 5.05 -8.05
CA LEU A 43 -10.20 4.96 -9.36
C LEU A 43 -9.69 3.56 -9.60
N TYR A 44 -10.13 2.95 -10.70
CA TYR A 44 -9.71 1.61 -11.10
C TYR A 44 -8.19 1.48 -11.23
N ALA A 45 -7.60 0.54 -10.49
CA ALA A 45 -6.17 0.27 -10.39
C ALA A 45 -5.95 -1.24 -10.17
N PRO A 46 -6.03 -2.06 -11.24
CA PRO A 46 -6.09 -3.51 -11.13
C PRO A 46 -4.75 -4.21 -10.89
N ASP A 47 -3.64 -3.47 -10.92
CA ASP A 47 -2.30 -4.01 -10.81
C ASP A 47 -1.38 -3.04 -10.06
N VAL A 48 -0.21 -3.55 -9.67
CA VAL A 48 0.78 -2.80 -8.88
C VAL A 48 1.20 -1.52 -9.58
N THR A 49 1.42 -1.56 -10.90
CA THR A 49 1.84 -0.40 -11.68
C THR A 49 0.78 0.69 -11.65
N LYS A 50 -0.49 0.34 -11.88
CA LYS A 50 -1.61 1.28 -11.83
C LYS A 50 -1.86 1.84 -10.44
N VAL A 51 -1.65 1.04 -9.40
CA VAL A 51 -1.69 1.56 -8.02
C VAL A 51 -0.62 2.62 -7.83
N GLN A 52 0.64 2.33 -8.18
CA GLN A 52 1.76 3.26 -8.01
C GLN A 52 1.57 4.58 -8.77
N GLU A 53 1.06 4.52 -10.00
CA GLU A 53 0.78 5.71 -10.80
C GLU A 53 -0.22 6.66 -10.12
N LYS A 54 -1.20 6.11 -9.38
CA LYS A 54 -2.35 6.89 -8.88
C LYS A 54 -2.22 7.25 -7.39
N ILE A 55 -1.76 6.32 -6.56
CA ILE A 55 -1.84 6.42 -5.10
C ILE A 55 -0.97 7.54 -4.50
N ILE A 56 0.08 7.97 -5.19
CA ILE A 56 1.00 9.03 -4.73
C ILE A 56 0.28 10.37 -4.59
N CYS A 57 -0.75 10.60 -5.41
CA CYS A 57 -1.54 11.84 -5.43
C CYS A 57 -2.88 11.69 -4.68
N CYS A 58 -3.07 10.58 -3.94
CA CYS A 58 -4.30 10.32 -3.20
C CYS A 58 -4.21 10.84 -1.76
N ASP A 59 -5.28 11.50 -1.32
CA ASP A 59 -5.50 11.90 0.07
C ASP A 59 -6.98 11.65 0.44
N PRO A 60 -7.28 10.67 1.33
CA PRO A 60 -6.35 9.74 1.95
C PRO A 60 -5.86 8.66 0.96
N PRO A 61 -4.61 8.17 1.07
CA PRO A 61 -4.09 7.12 0.20
C PRO A 61 -4.59 5.75 0.66
N VAL A 62 -5.77 5.35 0.17
CA VAL A 62 -6.40 4.06 0.46
C VAL A 62 -6.43 3.18 -0.78
N ILE A 63 -6.13 1.89 -0.61
CA ILE A 63 -6.19 0.87 -1.66
C ILE A 63 -7.31 -0.11 -1.32
N ARG A 64 -8.16 -0.41 -2.30
CA ARG A 64 -9.12 -1.50 -2.25
C ARG A 64 -8.55 -2.73 -2.96
N LEU A 65 -8.60 -3.86 -2.27
CA LEU A 65 -8.24 -5.18 -2.80
C LEU A 65 -9.45 -6.09 -2.84
N LEU A 66 -9.46 -6.98 -3.83
CA LEU A 66 -10.46 -8.01 -3.99
C LEU A 66 -9.84 -9.41 -3.95
N LYS A 67 -10.58 -10.36 -3.41
CA LYS A 67 -10.29 -11.80 -3.51
C LYS A 67 -11.56 -12.54 -3.92
N ASN A 68 -11.42 -13.50 -4.84
CA ASN A 68 -12.53 -14.30 -5.37
C ASN A 68 -13.71 -13.46 -5.94
N GLY A 69 -13.42 -12.26 -6.45
CA GLY A 69 -14.41 -11.38 -7.09
C GLY A 69 -15.29 -10.55 -6.16
N SER A 70 -15.41 -10.87 -4.87
CA SER A 70 -16.30 -10.13 -3.94
C SER A 70 -15.75 -9.87 -2.54
N ASN A 71 -14.81 -10.68 -2.04
CA ASN A 71 -14.21 -10.42 -0.74
C ASN A 71 -13.39 -9.15 -0.85
N THR A 72 -13.74 -8.15 -0.04
CA THR A 72 -13.17 -6.81 -0.13
C THR A 72 -12.32 -6.52 1.09
N ALA A 73 -11.12 -5.98 0.86
CA ALA A 73 -10.24 -5.47 1.88
C ALA A 73 -9.75 -4.06 1.52
N LEU A 74 -9.52 -3.25 2.53
CA LEU A 74 -8.94 -1.91 2.41
C LEU A 74 -7.60 -1.86 3.15
N ILE A 75 -6.67 -1.09 2.60
CA ILE A 75 -5.40 -0.72 3.24
C ILE A 75 -5.29 0.80 3.20
N HIS A 76 -5.07 1.43 4.34
CA HIS A 76 -4.77 2.84 4.47
C HIS A 76 -3.26 3.03 4.64
N LEU A 77 -2.68 3.90 3.81
CA LEU A 77 -1.26 4.20 3.82
C LEU A 77 -0.97 5.57 4.45
N LYS A 78 0.29 5.78 4.82
CA LYS A 78 0.84 7.09 5.17
C LYS A 78 2.20 7.27 4.51
N TRP A 79 2.26 8.18 3.54
CA TRP A 79 3.50 8.52 2.84
C TRP A 79 4.46 9.32 3.72
N GLY A 80 5.76 9.16 3.50
CA GLY A 80 6.81 9.89 4.21
C GLY A 80 7.24 9.24 5.54
N GLU A 81 6.58 8.16 5.95
CA GLU A 81 7.01 7.30 7.07
C GLU A 81 8.02 6.24 6.59
N SER A 82 8.65 5.53 7.53
CA SER A 82 9.46 4.35 7.18
C SER A 82 8.60 3.27 6.50
N PRO A 83 9.16 2.42 5.62
CA PRO A 83 8.45 1.29 5.01
C PRO A 83 7.64 0.43 6.01
N SER A 84 8.20 0.20 7.19
CA SER A 84 7.58 -0.56 8.29
C SER A 84 6.37 0.12 8.94
N ARG A 85 6.20 1.42 8.74
CA ARG A 85 5.10 2.26 9.27
C ARG A 85 4.19 2.82 8.19
N MET A 86 4.40 2.39 6.94
CA MET A 86 3.64 2.88 5.79
C MET A 86 2.16 2.47 5.85
N VAL A 87 1.84 1.28 6.36
CA VAL A 87 0.46 0.82 6.54
C VAL A 87 -0.03 1.25 7.93
N VAL A 88 -1.06 2.09 7.98
CA VAL A 88 -1.59 2.65 9.24
C VAL A 88 -2.90 2.04 9.68
N ASP A 89 -3.68 1.49 8.74
CA ASP A 89 -4.91 0.77 9.05
C ASP A 89 -5.25 -0.22 7.91
N TYR A 90 -6.00 -1.26 8.25
CA TYR A 90 -6.41 -2.29 7.29
C TYR A 90 -7.64 -3.08 7.76
N THR A 91 -8.32 -3.71 6.80
CA THR A 91 -9.49 -4.57 7.07
C THR A 91 -9.12 -5.81 7.89
N LYS A 92 -9.90 -6.15 8.92
CA LYS A 92 -9.62 -7.33 9.78
C LYS A 92 -10.45 -8.58 9.46
N SER A 93 -11.41 -8.47 8.55
CA SER A 93 -12.34 -9.54 8.19
C SER A 93 -11.85 -10.36 6.99
N TRP A 94 -12.67 -11.36 6.60
CA TRP A 94 -12.49 -12.16 5.37
C TRP A 94 -11.15 -12.91 5.25
N GLY A 95 -10.48 -13.14 6.37
CA GLY A 95 -9.14 -13.76 6.40
C GLY A 95 -8.03 -12.87 5.84
N PHE A 96 -8.26 -11.55 5.73
CA PHE A 96 -7.23 -10.61 5.27
C PHE A 96 -6.18 -10.29 6.34
N GLU A 97 -6.59 -10.14 7.60
CA GLU A 97 -5.70 -9.81 8.73
C GLU A 97 -4.45 -10.70 8.83
N PRO A 98 -4.54 -12.04 8.86
CA PRO A 98 -3.34 -12.88 8.96
C PRO A 98 -2.44 -12.75 7.73
N VAL A 99 -3.01 -12.47 6.55
CA VAL A 99 -2.25 -12.32 5.29
C VAL A 99 -1.45 -11.02 5.30
N ILE A 100 -2.08 -9.89 5.63
CA ILE A 100 -1.36 -8.61 5.67
C ILE A 100 -0.32 -8.57 6.80
N GLN A 101 -0.61 -9.17 7.96
CA GLN A 101 0.37 -9.28 9.04
C GLN A 101 1.60 -10.10 8.62
N GLN A 102 1.41 -11.21 7.92
CA GLN A 102 2.51 -12.01 7.40
C GLN A 102 3.32 -11.23 6.35
N ALA A 103 2.65 -10.52 5.43
CA ALA A 103 3.32 -9.71 4.41
C ALA A 103 4.17 -8.59 5.05
N LEU A 104 3.61 -7.89 6.05
CA LEU A 104 4.32 -6.84 6.78
C LEU A 104 5.52 -7.40 7.58
N ALA A 105 5.38 -8.57 8.19
CA ALA A 105 6.49 -9.23 8.90
C ALA A 105 7.66 -9.53 7.95
N ARG A 106 7.39 -10.11 6.78
CA ARG A 106 8.41 -10.41 5.75
C ARG A 106 9.13 -9.15 5.26
N MET A 107 8.40 -8.06 5.05
CA MET A 107 8.98 -6.77 4.66
C MET A 107 9.93 -6.22 5.74
N ASN A 108 9.57 -6.39 7.01
CA ASN A 108 10.41 -5.94 8.13
C ASN A 108 11.67 -6.81 8.25
N GLU A 109 11.58 -8.12 8.08
CA GLU A 109 12.75 -9.03 8.11
C GLU A 109 13.74 -8.73 6.99
N ALA A 110 13.25 -8.46 5.77
CA ALA A 110 14.09 -8.10 4.62
C ALA A 110 14.84 -6.75 4.82
N GLY A 111 14.30 -5.85 5.65
CA GLY A 111 14.91 -4.56 5.98
C GLY A 111 15.96 -4.59 7.09
N VAL A 112 16.09 -5.71 7.82
CA VAL A 112 17.06 -5.87 8.94
C VAL A 112 18.41 -6.43 8.46
N SER A 113 18.50 -6.88 7.21
CA SER A 113 19.71 -7.51 6.64
C SER A 113 20.56 -6.56 5.76
N GLN A 114 20.40 -5.23 5.88
CA GLN A 114 21.22 -4.25 5.16
C GLN A 114 22.01 -3.33 6.09
#